data_AF-K3YC55-F1
#
_entry.id   AF-K3YC55-F1
#
_cell.length_a   1.000
_cell.length_b   1.000
_cell.length_c   1.000
_cell.angle_alpha   90.00
_cell.angle_beta   90.00
_cell.angle_gamma   90.00
#
_symmetry.space_group_name_H-M   'P 1'
#
loop_
_entity.id
_entity.type
_entity.pdbx_description
1 polymer ?
#
loop_
_entity_poly.entity_id
_entity_poly.type
_entity_poly.pdbx_seq_one_letter_code
_entity_poly.pdbx_strand_id
1 'polypeptide(L)'
;MAPFLAVLAALAVAASAAAVDQPKPRGQQIHLFEATVRVPDRGDNDPEEYNYRLLAKVLGSVEAARSVMYETELGTFSAFLTNNQARRLSEVPGVLKVTREEDPTPLPETDGHL
;
A
#
# COMPACT_ATOMS: atom_id res chain seq x y z
N MET A 1 -12.80 27.33 62.59
CA MET A 1 -12.46 27.46 61.16
C MET A 1 -12.87 26.17 60.47
N ALA A 2 -13.90 26.18 59.64
CA ALA A 2 -14.14 25.13 58.62
C ALA A 2 -13.39 25.56 57.34
N PRO A 3 -13.03 24.67 56.37
CA PRO A 3 -14.00 23.87 55.60
C PRO A 3 -13.58 22.39 55.37
N PHE A 4 -14.52 21.44 55.38
CA PHE A 4 -15.19 20.83 54.20
C PHE A 4 -14.25 20.26 53.12
N LEU A 5 -14.33 18.94 52.90
CA LEU A 5 -14.06 18.22 51.65
C LEU A 5 -14.71 16.83 51.79
N ALA A 6 -16.01 16.69 51.50
CA ALA A 6 -16.62 16.41 50.20
C ALA A 6 -16.28 14.99 49.68
N VAL A 7 -17.25 14.09 49.91
CA VAL A 7 -17.37 12.76 49.31
C VAL A 7 -17.74 12.93 47.83
N LEU A 8 -17.07 12.22 46.92
CA LEU A 8 -17.63 11.91 45.60
C LEU A 8 -16.95 10.68 45.00
N ALA A 9 -17.63 9.54 45.14
CA ALA A 9 -17.37 8.34 44.36
C ALA A 9 -17.92 8.57 42.94
N ALA A 10 -17.05 8.50 41.93
CA ALA A 10 -17.47 8.48 40.53
C ALA A 10 -17.29 7.07 39.97
N LEU A 11 -18.42 6.37 39.82
CA LEU A 11 -18.57 5.10 39.13
C LEU A 11 -18.42 5.38 37.62
N ALA A 12 -17.31 4.97 37.00
CA ALA A 12 -17.14 5.08 35.56
C ALA A 12 -17.81 3.89 34.87
N VAL A 13 -18.97 4.14 34.25
CA VAL A 13 -19.67 3.21 33.35
C VAL A 13 -18.83 3.05 32.08
N ALA A 14 -18.26 1.87 31.85
CA ALA A 14 -17.62 1.53 30.58
C ALA A 14 -18.70 1.20 29.54
N ALA A 15 -19.01 2.17 28.67
CA ALA A 15 -19.89 1.98 27.53
C ALA A 15 -19.10 1.35 26.36
N SER A 16 -19.61 0.21 25.87
CA SER A 16 -19.08 -0.59 24.78
C SER A 16 -19.04 0.17 23.46
N ALA A 17 -17.92 0.11 22.74
CA ALA A 17 -17.89 0.38 21.31
C ALA A 17 -17.52 -0.93 20.60
N ALA A 18 -18.54 -1.60 20.05
CA ALA A 18 -18.32 -2.57 18.99
C ALA A 18 -17.49 -1.87 17.90
N ALA A 19 -16.38 -2.48 17.50
CA ALA A 19 -15.58 -2.03 16.37
C ALA A 19 -16.43 -2.19 15.10
N VAL A 20 -17.27 -1.20 14.82
CA VAL A 20 -17.84 -0.98 13.51
C VAL A 20 -16.65 -0.78 12.60
N ASP A 21 -16.46 -1.71 11.66
CA ASP A 21 -15.44 -1.66 10.61
C ASP A 21 -15.49 -0.26 9.98
N GLN A 22 -14.55 0.59 10.37
CA GLN A 22 -14.51 1.97 9.90
C GLN A 22 -14.15 1.91 8.43
N PRO A 23 -14.88 2.56 7.51
CA PRO A 23 -14.52 2.60 6.11
C PRO A 23 -13.10 3.15 6.01
N LYS A 24 -12.15 2.29 5.61
CA LYS A 24 -10.75 2.66 5.46
C LYS A 24 -10.71 3.94 4.61
N PRO A 25 -10.06 5.03 5.06
CA PRO A 25 -9.97 6.26 4.29
C PRO A 25 -9.54 5.94 2.85
N ARG A 26 -10.17 6.54 1.83
CA ARG A 26 -9.96 6.22 0.40
C ARG A 26 -8.49 6.13 -0.03
N GLY A 27 -7.56 6.78 0.69
CA GLY A 27 -6.12 6.68 0.48
C GLY A 27 -5.44 5.40 1.01
N GLN A 28 -6.18 4.49 1.66
CA GLN A 28 -5.67 3.24 2.25
C GLN A 28 -6.10 1.99 1.47
N GLN A 29 -6.82 2.16 0.35
CA GLN A 29 -7.15 1.03 -0.52
C GLN A 29 -5.89 0.59 -1.26
N ILE A 30 -5.59 -0.70 -1.18
CA ILE A 30 -4.44 -1.33 -1.81
C ILE A 30 -4.88 -1.83 -3.18
N HIS A 31 -4.09 -1.53 -4.21
CA HIS A 31 -4.26 -2.02 -5.57
C HIS A 31 -2.94 -2.59 -6.08
N LEU A 32 -3.00 -3.41 -7.11
CA LEU A 32 -1.82 -3.83 -7.84
C LEU A 32 -1.38 -2.71 -8.79
N PHE A 33 -0.11 -2.35 -8.74
CA PHE A 33 0.50 -1.37 -9.62
C PHE A 33 1.72 -1.97 -10.28
N GLU A 34 1.84 -1.76 -11.59
CA GLU A 34 3.03 -2.03 -12.36
C GLU A 34 3.91 -0.77 -12.38
N ALA A 35 5.20 -0.93 -12.07
CA ALA A 35 6.20 0.12 -12.15
C ALA A 35 7.28 -0.23 -13.16
N THR A 36 7.43 0.61 -14.19
CA THR A 36 8.56 0.54 -15.13
C THR A 36 9.73 1.31 -14.56
N VAL A 37 10.92 0.71 -14.59
CA VAL A 37 12.16 1.27 -14.03
C VAL A 37 13.29 1.27 -15.05
N ARG A 38 14.28 2.12 -14.82
CA ARG A 38 15.55 2.03 -15.56
C ARG A 38 16.23 0.72 -15.17
N VAL A 39 16.59 -0.06 -16.18
CA VAL A 39 17.46 -1.22 -15.99
C VAL A 39 18.86 -0.69 -15.63
N PRO A 40 19.41 -1.04 -14.46
CA PRO A 40 20.77 -0.64 -14.10
C PRO A 40 21.76 -1.28 -15.09
N ASP A 41 22.85 -0.57 -15.40
CA ASP A 41 23.96 -1.15 -16.16
C ASP A 41 24.44 -2.43 -15.46
N ARG A 42 24.72 -3.48 -16.25
CA ARG A 42 25.15 -4.81 -15.79
C ARG A 42 26.44 -4.74 -14.96
N GLY A 43 26.34 -4.31 -13.71
CA GLY A 43 27.30 -4.61 -12.65
C GLY A 43 26.75 -5.73 -11.76
N ASP A 44 27.38 -5.95 -10.60
CA ASP A 44 27.01 -7.01 -9.65
C ASP A 44 25.69 -6.75 -8.88
N ASN A 45 24.90 -5.75 -9.27
CA ASN A 45 23.62 -5.49 -8.60
C ASN A 45 22.54 -6.40 -9.20
N ASP A 46 22.00 -7.26 -8.35
CA ASP A 46 20.80 -8.03 -8.65
C ASP A 46 19.64 -7.08 -9.03
N PRO A 47 19.05 -7.22 -10.24
CA PRO A 47 17.94 -6.38 -10.68
C PRO A 47 16.75 -6.41 -9.70
N GLU A 48 16.52 -7.55 -9.05
CA GLU A 48 15.45 -7.69 -8.06
C GLU A 48 15.79 -6.89 -6.79
N GLU A 49 17.05 -6.93 -6.34
CA GLU A 49 17.51 -6.12 -5.21
C GLU A 49 17.41 -4.62 -5.49
N TYR A 50 17.69 -4.19 -6.72
CA TYR A 50 17.48 -2.82 -7.15
C TYR A 50 16.00 -2.42 -7.04
N ASN A 51 15.07 -3.27 -7.48
CA ASN A 51 13.63 -3.03 -7.37
C ASN A 51 13.20 -2.89 -5.89
N TYR A 52 13.70 -3.75 -5.00
CA TYR A 52 13.41 -3.62 -3.56
C TYR A 52 13.89 -2.29 -2.98
N ARG A 53 15.10 -1.84 -3.35
CA ARG A 53 15.64 -0.56 -2.89
C ARG A 53 14.81 0.63 -3.38
N LEU A 54 14.25 0.56 -4.59
CA LEU A 54 13.33 1.59 -5.09
C LEU A 54 12.03 1.63 -4.25
N LEU A 55 11.40 0.48 -4.00
CA LEU A 55 10.19 0.40 -3.18
C LEU A 55 10.44 0.84 -1.73
N ALA A 56 11.60 0.49 -1.17
CA ALA A 56 11.98 0.81 0.20
C ALA A 56 12.03 2.33 0.44
N LYS A 57 12.33 3.16 -0.57
CA LYS A 57 12.27 4.63 -0.45
C LYS A 57 10.86 5.15 -0.14
N VAL A 58 9.83 4.39 -0.53
CA VAL A 58 8.42 4.75 -0.28
C VAL A 58 7.91 4.09 1.00
N LEU A 59 8.26 2.82 1.22
CA LEU A 59 7.75 1.97 2.30
C LEU A 59 8.57 2.03 3.59
N GLY A 60 9.79 2.56 3.52
CA GLY A 60 10.69 2.77 4.65
C GLY A 60 11.65 1.60 4.94
N SER A 61 11.48 0.44 4.31
CA SER A 61 12.40 -0.71 4.49
C SER A 61 12.37 -1.67 3.29
N VAL A 62 13.43 -2.46 3.15
CA VAL A 62 13.54 -3.52 2.14
C VAL A 62 12.64 -4.71 2.48
N GLU A 63 12.46 -4.99 3.77
CA GLU A 63 11.56 -6.04 4.26
C GLU A 63 10.11 -5.74 3.88
N ALA A 64 9.65 -4.50 4.06
CA ALA A 64 8.34 -4.08 3.60
C ALA A 64 8.23 -4.14 2.08
N ALA A 65 9.30 -3.79 1.34
CA ALA A 65 9.34 -3.90 -0.11
C ALA A 65 9.10 -5.34 -0.60
N ARG A 66 9.81 -6.30 0.00
CA ARG A 66 9.67 -7.72 -0.28
C ARG A 66 8.26 -8.23 -0.01
N SER A 67 7.61 -7.76 1.06
CA SER A 67 6.27 -8.23 1.42
C SER A 67 5.14 -7.80 0.47
N VAL A 68 5.35 -6.73 -0.32
CA VAL A 68 4.30 -6.20 -1.20
C VAL A 68 4.62 -6.36 -2.68
N MET A 69 5.86 -6.73 -3.03
CA MET A 69 6.23 -7.05 -4.39
C MET A 69 5.58 -8.37 -4.80
N TYR A 70 5.01 -8.40 -6.00
CA TYR A 70 4.25 -9.53 -6.50
C TYR A 70 5.02 -10.24 -7.62
N GLU A 71 5.29 -9.52 -8.71
CA GLU A 71 5.99 -10.04 -9.88
C GLU A 71 7.11 -9.10 -10.28
N THR A 72 8.18 -9.66 -10.87
CA THR A 72 9.31 -8.89 -11.38
C THR A 72 9.70 -9.39 -12.76
N GLU A 73 9.95 -8.45 -13.66
CA GLU A 73 10.47 -8.66 -15.00
C GLU A 73 11.65 -7.71 -15.25
N LEU A 74 12.35 -7.90 -16.37
CA LEU A 74 13.46 -7.02 -16.69
C LEU A 74 12.97 -5.59 -16.96
N GLY A 75 13.26 -4.69 -16.02
CA GLY A 75 12.87 -3.27 -16.13
C GLY A 75 11.46 -2.96 -15.65
N THR A 76 10.75 -3.93 -15.08
CA THR A 76 9.38 -3.74 -14.57
C THR A 76 9.16 -4.58 -13.31
N PHE A 77 8.35 -4.11 -12.37
CA PHE A 77 7.84 -4.94 -11.29
C PHE A 77 6.41 -4.53 -10.91
N SER A 78 5.64 -5.46 -10.38
CA SER A 78 4.30 -5.22 -9.84
C SER A 78 4.29 -5.30 -8.33
N ALA A 79 3.57 -4.38 -7.67
CA ALA A 79 3.48 -4.33 -6.22
C ALA A 79 2.10 -3.87 -5.72
N PHE A 80 1.70 -4.39 -4.56
CA PHE A 80 0.49 -3.99 -3.86
C PHE A 80 0.71 -2.69 -3.09
N LEU A 81 0.16 -1.59 -3.61
CA LEU A 81 0.38 -0.25 -3.08
C LEU A 81 -0.94 0.50 -2.91
N THR A 82 -0.94 1.45 -1.98
CA THR A 82 -1.96 2.50 -1.95
C THR A 82 -1.72 3.52 -3.07
N ASN A 83 -2.77 4.25 -3.46
CA ASN A 83 -2.63 5.35 -4.43
C ASN A 83 -1.58 6.40 -4.02
N ASN A 84 -1.44 6.68 -2.71
CA ASN A 84 -0.42 7.61 -2.23
C ASN A 84 1.00 7.05 -2.38
N GLN A 85 1.19 5.76 -2.05
CA GLN A 85 2.48 5.09 -2.22
C GLN A 85 2.87 4.99 -3.70
N ALA A 86 1.93 4.64 -4.59
CA ALA A 86 2.16 4.60 -6.03
C ALA A 86 2.57 5.98 -6.59
N ARG A 87 1.89 7.06 -6.16
CA ARG A 87 2.27 8.43 -6.51
C ARG A 87 3.70 8.76 -6.04
N ARG A 88 4.02 8.48 -4.78
CA ARG A 88 5.38 8.69 -4.23
C ARG A 88 6.43 7.85 -4.97
N LEU A 89 6.08 6.64 -5.40
CA LEU A 89 6.97 5.77 -6.18
C LEU A 89 7.29 6.39 -7.54
N SER A 90 6.30 7.01 -8.20
CA SER A 90 6.54 7.70 -9.49
C SER A 90 7.51 8.89 -9.40
N GLU A 91 7.73 9.44 -8.21
CA GLU A 91 8.68 10.52 -7.95
C GLU A 91 10.10 10.01 -7.64
N VAL A 92 10.29 8.69 -7.49
CA VAL A 92 11.59 8.11 -7.15
C VAL A 92 12.52 8.11 -8.36
N PRO A 93 13.75 8.67 -8.25
CA PRO A 93 14.75 8.56 -9.30
C PRO A 93 15.04 7.11 -9.67
N GLY A 94 14.90 6.79 -10.95
CA GLY A 94 15.03 5.43 -11.49
C GLY A 94 13.69 4.80 -11.89
N VAL A 95 12.56 5.30 -11.38
CA VAL A 95 11.22 4.93 -11.82
C VAL A 95 10.84 5.79 -13.02
N LEU A 96 10.33 5.14 -14.07
CA LEU A 96 9.96 5.77 -15.34
C LEU A 96 8.44 5.95 -15.46
N LYS A 97 7.67 4.96 -14.99
CA LYS A 97 6.21 4.94 -15.07
C LYS A 97 5.65 4.10 -13.93
N VAL A 98 4.47 4.48 -13.42
CA VAL A 98 3.67 3.65 -12.51
C VAL A 98 2.24 3.63 -13.05
N THR A 99 1.71 2.44 -13.32
CA THR A 99 0.36 2.24 -13.86
C THR A 99 -0.40 1.33 -12.91
N ARG A 100 -1.68 1.64 -12.65
CA ARG A 100 -2.54 0.72 -11.91
C ARG A 100 -2.89 -0.45 -12.83
N GLU A 101 -2.75 -1.65 -12.33
CA GLU A 101 -3.24 -2.83 -13.02
C GLU A 101 -4.75 -2.91 -12.73
N GLU A 102 -5.57 -2.75 -13.77
CA GLU A 102 -7.01 -2.96 -13.67
C GLU A 102 -7.28 -4.45 -13.71
N ASP A 103 -8.20 -4.93 -12.87
CA ASP A 103 -8.71 -6.30 -12.96
C ASP A 103 -9.18 -6.54 -14.40
N PRO A 104 -8.80 -7.65 -15.05
CA PRO A 104 -9.18 -7.91 -16.42
C PRO A 104 -10.70 -7.77 -16.55
N THR A 105 -11.15 -6.90 -17.46
CA THR A 105 -12.56 -6.73 -17.76
C THR A 105 -13.15 -8.12 -18.03
N PRO A 106 -14.20 -8.56 -17.32
CA PRO A 106 -14.85 -9.81 -17.62
C PRO A 106 -15.16 -9.82 -19.11
N LEU A 107 -14.68 -10.84 -19.83
CA LEU A 107 -15.04 -10.99 -21.24
C LEU A 107 -16.56 -10.99 -21.30
N PRO A 108 -17.19 -10.26 -22.26
CA PRO A 108 -18.62 -10.31 -22.41
C PRO A 108 -19.00 -11.78 -22.56
N GLU A 109 -19.84 -12.28 -21.64
CA GLU A 109 -20.51 -13.56 -21.84
C GLU A 109 -21.16 -13.45 -23.20
N THR A 110 -20.65 -14.21 -24.18
CA THR A 110 -21.30 -14.32 -25.47
C THR A 110 -22.61 -15.00 -25.17
N ASP A 111 -23.67 -14.21 -24.98
CA ASP A 111 -25.04 -14.69 -24.88
C ASP A 111 -25.27 -15.55 -26.11
N GLY A 112 -25.23 -16.86 -25.89
CA GLY A 112 -25.43 -17.89 -26.89
C GLY A 112 -26.90 -17.92 -27.31
N HIS A 113 -27.34 -16.86 -27.96
CA HIS A 113 -28.62 -16.80 -28.66
C HIS A 113 -28.38 -17.03 -30.14
N LEU A 114 -28.35 -18.31 -30.52
CA LEU A 114 -28.70 -18.79 -31.85
C LEU A 114 -30.01 -19.56 -31.77
#